data_AF-A0A1H8GGK3-F1
#
_entry.id   AF-A0A1H8GGK3-F1
#
_cell.length_a   1.000
_cell.length_b   1.000
_cell.length_c   1.000
_cell.angle_alpha   90.00
_cell.angle_beta   90.00
_cell.angle_gamma   90.00
#
_symmetry.space_group_name_H-M   'P 1'
#
loop_
_entity.id
_entity.type
_entity.pdbx_description
1 polymer ?
#
loop_
_entity_poly.entity_id
_entity_poly.type
_entity_poly.pdbx_seq_one_letter_code
_entity_poly.pdbx_strand_id
1 'polypeptide(L)'
;MEYWNMVKIAEIASVRGVGGRFGDQGDHTYFTIAMKDGQLHTFHYANRDAYKFRKELKGLYNEVNKIGEYYLLENNTYIEVNGESILYGCRVENNLNDYEYKTLLEIEALRRKGKIVDEGWRHMCYICPIKIEFGKVVRGVIDDAAIEQIKSLGFDFKIEKGKYVNGELKI
;
A
#
# COMPACT_ATOMS: atom_id res chain seq x y z
N MET A 1 0.89 -29.46 -9.09
CA MET A 1 -0.31 -28.89 -8.43
C MET A 1 0.16 -28.35 -7.10
N GLU A 2 -0.01 -27.06 -6.86
CA GLU A 2 0.57 -26.39 -5.69
C GLU A 2 -0.42 -26.34 -4.53
N TYR A 3 0.11 -26.55 -3.34
CA TYR A 3 -0.63 -26.54 -2.08
C TYR A 3 0.03 -25.56 -1.12
N TRP A 4 -0.79 -24.94 -0.27
CA TRP A 4 -0.34 -24.14 0.87
C TRP A 4 -1.09 -24.60 2.12
N ASN A 5 -0.39 -25.08 3.14
CA ASN A 5 -1.00 -25.68 4.35
C ASN A 5 -2.15 -26.66 4.05
N MET A 6 -1.91 -27.59 3.11
CA MET A 6 -2.90 -28.59 2.63
C MET A 6 -4.08 -28.01 1.83
N VAL A 7 -4.19 -26.69 1.69
CA VAL A 7 -5.17 -26.04 0.80
C VAL A 7 -4.65 -26.06 -0.63
N LYS A 8 -5.47 -26.55 -1.55
CA LYS A 8 -5.15 -26.52 -2.98
C LYS A 8 -5.38 -25.13 -3.53
N ILE A 9 -4.31 -24.49 -4.01
CA ILE A 9 -4.36 -23.06 -4.40
C ILE A 9 -5.35 -22.82 -5.55
N ALA A 10 -5.44 -23.74 -6.51
CA ALA A 10 -6.37 -23.63 -7.66
C ALA A 10 -7.86 -23.66 -7.27
N GLU A 11 -8.19 -24.10 -6.05
CA GLU A 11 -9.55 -24.16 -5.52
C GLU A 11 -9.90 -22.93 -4.67
N ILE A 12 -8.96 -22.01 -4.45
CA ILE A 12 -9.21 -20.76 -3.73
C ILE A 12 -10.01 -19.81 -4.64
N ALA A 13 -11.08 -19.23 -4.10
CA ALA A 13 -11.85 -18.16 -4.73
C ALA A 13 -11.35 -16.77 -4.30
N SER A 14 -11.01 -16.58 -3.02
CA SER A 14 -10.40 -15.34 -2.55
C SER A 14 -9.62 -15.53 -1.25
N VAL A 15 -8.62 -14.67 -1.03
CA VAL A 15 -7.85 -14.56 0.22
C VAL A 15 -8.18 -13.21 0.86
N ARG A 16 -8.78 -13.21 2.05
CA ARG A 16 -9.23 -12.00 2.77
C ARG A 16 -8.59 -11.93 4.16
N GLY A 17 -8.30 -10.72 4.66
CA GLY A 17 -7.86 -10.46 6.05
C GLY A 17 -8.55 -9.20 6.58
N VAL A 18 -8.60 -8.85 7.87
CA VAL A 18 -8.25 -9.47 9.16
C VAL A 18 -9.40 -9.12 10.12
N GLY A 19 -9.77 -10.04 11.02
CA GLY A 19 -10.41 -9.68 12.28
C GLY A 19 -9.44 -9.91 13.45
N GLY A 20 -9.61 -9.10 14.49
CA GLY A 20 -8.66 -8.91 15.58
C GLY A 20 -8.72 -7.43 15.90
N ARG A 21 -9.49 -7.04 16.92
CA ARG A 21 -9.64 -5.62 17.24
C ARG A 21 -8.29 -5.11 17.73
N PHE A 22 -7.88 -3.92 17.27
CA PHE A 22 -6.91 -3.13 18.02
C PHE A 22 -7.42 -3.04 19.46
N GLY A 23 -6.78 -3.76 20.39
CA GLY A 23 -7.17 -3.83 21.79
C GLY A 23 -7.58 -5.22 22.32
N ASP A 24 -7.78 -6.23 21.46
CA ASP A 24 -7.93 -7.60 21.94
C ASP A 24 -6.53 -8.11 22.34
N GLN A 25 -6.39 -8.49 23.61
CA GLN A 25 -5.19 -9.06 24.24
C GLN A 25 -4.82 -10.45 23.69
N GLY A 26 -4.83 -10.61 22.36
CA GLY A 26 -4.48 -11.85 21.67
C GLY A 26 -3.21 -11.62 20.86
N ASP A 27 -2.17 -12.40 21.15
CA ASP A 27 -0.92 -12.43 20.39
C ASP A 27 -1.09 -12.98 18.96
N HIS A 28 -2.33 -13.07 18.45
CA HIS A 28 -2.66 -13.77 17.22
C HIS A 28 -3.54 -12.95 16.27
N THR A 29 -3.19 -12.97 15.00
CA THR A 29 -3.94 -12.43 13.87
C THR A 29 -4.44 -13.60 13.03
N TYR A 30 -5.66 -13.50 12.48
CA TYR A 30 -6.18 -14.50 11.56
C TYR A 30 -6.48 -13.92 10.18
N PHE A 31 -6.48 -14.80 9.18
CA PHE A 31 -7.02 -14.52 7.85
C PHE A 31 -7.86 -15.70 7.36
N THR A 32 -8.75 -15.43 6.41
CA THR A 32 -9.72 -16.41 5.90
C THR A 32 -9.52 -16.60 4.40
N ILE A 33 -9.51 -17.87 4.01
CA ILE A 33 -9.50 -18.33 2.62
C ILE A 33 -10.92 -18.77 2.28
N ALA A 34 -11.51 -18.15 1.26
CA ALA A 34 -12.76 -18.63 0.69
C ALA A 34 -12.46 -19.54 -0.50
N MET A 35 -12.99 -20.76 -0.46
CA MET A 35 -12.85 -21.78 -1.49
C MET A 35 -13.95 -21.64 -2.55
N LYS A 36 -13.72 -22.16 -3.75
CA LYS A 36 -14.66 -22.14 -4.88
C LYS A 36 -15.92 -22.98 -4.63
N ASP A 37 -15.84 -23.97 -3.75
CA ASP A 37 -16.98 -24.77 -3.29
C ASP A 37 -17.80 -24.08 -2.17
N GLY A 38 -17.39 -22.88 -1.75
CA GLY A 38 -18.04 -22.11 -0.70
C GLY A 38 -17.50 -22.37 0.71
N GLN A 39 -16.58 -23.32 0.91
CA GLN A 39 -15.94 -23.54 2.21
C GLN A 39 -15.05 -22.36 2.62
N LEU A 40 -14.94 -22.14 3.93
CA LEU A 40 -14.07 -21.12 4.50
C LEU A 40 -13.03 -21.79 5.41
N HIS A 41 -11.75 -21.53 5.16
CA HIS A 41 -10.65 -21.93 6.04
C HIS A 41 -10.06 -20.70 6.72
N THR A 42 -9.98 -20.72 8.05
CA THR A 42 -9.39 -19.63 8.83
C THR A 42 -8.11 -20.12 9.50
N PHE A 43 -7.03 -19.37 9.30
CA PHE A 43 -5.71 -19.69 9.85
C PHE A 43 -5.32 -18.64 10.87
N HIS A 44 -4.83 -19.08 12.02
CA HIS A 44 -4.39 -18.23 13.13
C HIS A 44 -2.87 -18.29 13.25
N TYR A 45 -2.23 -17.12 13.29
CA TYR A 45 -0.79 -16.98 13.43
C TYR A 45 -0.46 -15.96 14.50
N ALA A 46 0.75 -16.04 15.07
CA ALA A 46 1.26 -14.95 15.88
C ALA A 46 1.28 -13.64 15.07
N ASN A 47 0.97 -12.51 15.71
CA ASN A 47 0.78 -11.21 15.03
C ASN A 47 1.92 -10.82 14.07
N ARG A 48 3.17 -11.09 14.47
CA ARG A 48 4.36 -10.77 13.66
C ARG A 48 4.43 -11.56 12.35
N ASP A 49 3.97 -12.81 12.35
CA ASP A 49 4.14 -13.73 11.23
C ASP A 49 2.90 -13.78 10.32
N ALA A 50 1.73 -13.44 10.85
CA ALA A 50 0.45 -13.52 10.13
C ALA A 50 0.48 -12.76 8.78
N TYR A 51 1.03 -11.55 8.77
CA TYR A 51 1.13 -10.73 7.56
C TYR A 51 2.06 -11.36 6.51
N LYS A 52 3.15 -11.99 6.94
CA LYS A 52 4.09 -12.68 6.05
C LYS A 52 3.41 -13.87 5.38
N PHE A 53 2.71 -14.70 6.15
CA PHE A 53 1.99 -15.87 5.63
C PHE A 53 0.86 -15.48 4.67
N ARG A 54 0.10 -14.42 4.98
CA ARG A 54 -0.92 -13.88 4.07
C ARG A 54 -0.31 -13.44 2.74
N LYS A 55 0.80 -12.70 2.78
CA LYS A 55 1.49 -12.20 1.58
C LYS A 55 2.03 -13.34 0.72
N GLU A 56 2.64 -14.35 1.36
CA GLU A 56 3.12 -15.56 0.70
C GLU A 56 2.00 -16.28 -0.04
N LEU A 57 0.89 -16.58 0.66
CA LEU A 57 -0.26 -17.25 0.06
C LEU A 57 -0.87 -16.44 -1.08
N LYS A 58 -1.01 -15.12 -0.93
CA LYS A 58 -1.55 -14.24 -1.98
C LYS A 58 -0.63 -14.23 -3.22
N GLY A 59 0.69 -14.26 -3.03
CA GLY A 59 1.67 -14.38 -4.10
C GLY A 59 1.49 -15.68 -4.89
N LEU A 60 1.49 -16.82 -4.20
CA LEU A 60 1.25 -18.14 -4.81
C LEU A 60 -0.10 -18.20 -5.54
N TYR A 61 -1.15 -17.67 -4.91
CA TYR A 61 -2.48 -17.56 -5.52
C TYR A 61 -2.46 -16.75 -6.82
N ASN A 62 -1.79 -15.60 -6.83
CA ASN A 62 -1.69 -14.76 -8.03
C ASN A 62 -0.91 -15.47 -9.13
N GLU A 63 0.17 -16.17 -8.81
CA GLU A 63 0.95 -16.95 -9.78
C GLU A 63 0.10 -18.05 -10.43
N VAL A 64 -0.55 -18.90 -9.63
CA VAL A 64 -1.40 -19.99 -10.11
C VAL A 64 -2.55 -19.49 -10.97
N ASN A 65 -3.16 -18.36 -10.61
CA ASN A 65 -4.30 -17.78 -11.33
C ASN A 65 -3.89 -16.76 -12.40
N LYS A 66 -2.59 -16.58 -12.65
CA LYS A 66 -2.04 -15.62 -13.62
C LYS A 66 -2.56 -14.19 -13.43
N ILE A 67 -2.75 -13.78 -12.18
CA ILE A 67 -3.19 -12.45 -11.82
C ILE A 67 -2.01 -11.50 -11.94
N GLY A 68 -2.11 -10.56 -12.87
CA GLY A 68 -1.10 -9.53 -13.08
C GLY A 68 -0.99 -8.54 -11.92
N GLU A 69 0.02 -7.69 -12.01
CA GLU A 69 0.15 -6.53 -11.13
C GLU A 69 -1.01 -5.54 -11.35
N TYR A 70 -1.67 -5.16 -10.27
CA TYR A 70 -2.66 -4.09 -10.23
C TYR A 70 -2.56 -3.34 -8.90
N TYR A 71 -3.16 -2.15 -8.88
CA TYR A 71 -3.24 -1.28 -7.72
C TYR A 71 -4.67 -0.74 -7.58
N LEU A 72 -5.30 -1.02 -6.44
CA LEU A 72 -6.58 -0.44 -6.05
C LEU A 72 -6.35 0.96 -5.47
N LEU A 73 -7.01 1.98 -6.02
CA LEU A 73 -6.97 3.35 -5.50
C LEU A 73 -7.79 3.47 -4.21
N GLU A 74 -7.18 4.02 -3.16
CA GLU A 74 -7.80 4.06 -1.82
C GLU A 74 -7.96 5.46 -1.22
N ASN A 75 -6.89 6.24 -1.14
CA ASN A 75 -6.91 7.55 -0.48
C ASN A 75 -6.03 8.52 -1.23
N ASN A 76 -6.46 9.78 -1.33
CA ASN A 76 -5.55 10.83 -1.75
C ASN A 76 -4.50 11.07 -0.67
N THR A 77 -3.27 11.37 -1.09
CA THR A 77 -2.20 11.85 -0.24
C THR A 77 -1.83 13.27 -0.61
N TYR A 78 -1.39 14.02 0.40
CA TYR A 78 -1.05 15.43 0.28
C TYR A 78 0.38 15.67 0.73
N ILE A 79 1.01 16.72 0.22
CA ILE A 79 2.19 17.30 0.86
C ILE A 79 1.80 18.60 1.54
N GLU A 80 2.45 18.91 2.65
CA GLU A 80 2.32 20.20 3.30
C GLU A 80 3.49 21.09 2.90
N VAL A 81 3.22 22.25 2.31
CA VAL A 81 4.24 23.24 1.92
C VAL A 81 3.88 24.56 2.58
N ASN A 82 4.70 25.02 3.55
CA ASN A 82 4.47 26.24 4.31
C ASN A 82 3.06 26.34 4.93
N GLY A 83 2.50 25.21 5.38
CA GLY A 83 1.16 25.13 5.98
C GLY A 83 0.01 24.90 4.99
N GLU A 84 0.29 24.88 3.68
CA GLU A 84 -0.72 24.56 2.66
C GLU A 84 -0.69 23.08 2.27
N SER A 85 -1.86 22.44 2.24
CA SER A 85 -2.02 21.05 1.81
C SER A 85 -2.23 20.98 0.29
N ILE A 86 -1.33 20.29 -0.41
CA ILE A 86 -1.34 20.17 -1.86
C ILE A 86 -1.49 18.71 -2.24
N LEU A 87 -2.41 18.40 -3.14
CA LEU A 87 -2.61 17.04 -3.63
C LEU A 87 -1.32 16.53 -4.28
N TYR A 88 -0.84 15.38 -3.82
CA TYR A 88 0.47 14.85 -4.17
C TYR A 88 0.40 13.47 -4.83
N GLY A 89 -0.59 12.66 -4.45
CA GLY A 89 -0.70 11.31 -4.95
C GLY A 89 -1.83 10.54 -4.29
N CYS A 90 -1.66 9.22 -4.23
CA CYS A 90 -2.62 8.31 -3.62
C CYS A 90 -1.92 7.22 -2.79
N ARG A 91 -2.57 6.78 -1.71
CA ARG A 91 -2.36 5.46 -1.15
C ARG A 91 -3.09 4.46 -2.04
N VAL A 92 -2.43 3.35 -2.34
CA VAL A 92 -2.97 2.25 -3.13
C VAL A 92 -2.76 0.93 -2.42
N GLU A 93 -3.67 -0.02 -2.59
CA GLU A 93 -3.47 -1.42 -2.22
C GLU A 93 -3.00 -2.19 -3.46
N ASN A 94 -1.85 -2.85 -3.39
CA ASN A 94 -1.32 -3.63 -4.51
C ASN A 94 -1.99 -5.03 -4.60
N ASN A 95 -1.66 -5.79 -5.64
CA ASN A 95 -2.20 -7.14 -5.85
C ASN A 95 -1.80 -8.18 -4.77
N LEU A 96 -0.87 -7.85 -3.87
CA LEU A 96 -0.51 -8.64 -2.69
C LEU A 96 -1.24 -8.20 -1.43
N ASN A 97 -2.18 -7.25 -1.56
CA ASN A 97 -2.92 -6.62 -0.48
C ASN A 97 -2.02 -5.85 0.52
N ASP A 98 -0.92 -5.26 0.03
CA ASP A 98 -0.06 -4.34 0.78
C ASP A 98 -0.35 -2.90 0.34
N TYR A 99 -0.25 -1.97 1.30
CA TYR A 99 -0.41 -0.55 1.03
C TYR A 99 0.90 0.10 0.60
N GLU A 100 0.83 0.88 -0.47
CA GLU A 100 1.92 1.69 -0.99
C GLU A 100 1.44 3.13 -1.22
N TYR A 101 2.39 4.06 -1.30
CA TYR A 101 2.12 5.44 -1.73
C TYR A 101 2.66 5.62 -3.14
N LYS A 102 1.84 6.20 -4.01
CA LYS A 102 2.22 6.57 -5.38
C LYS A 102 1.94 8.05 -5.59
N THR A 103 2.85 8.74 -6.25
CA THR A 103 2.68 10.12 -6.71
C THR A 103 1.61 10.20 -7.81
N LEU A 104 1.07 11.40 -8.09
CA LEU A 104 0.13 11.59 -9.20
C LEU A 104 0.72 11.17 -10.55
N LEU A 105 2.01 11.45 -10.78
CA LEU A 105 2.73 11.05 -12.00
C LEU A 105 2.80 9.52 -12.14
N GLU A 106 3.12 8.81 -11.05
CA GLU A 106 3.11 7.34 -11.05
C GLU A 106 1.71 6.78 -11.30
N ILE A 107 0.68 7.37 -10.68
CA ILE A 107 -0.71 6.96 -10.90
C ILE A 107 -1.10 7.14 -12.38
N GLU A 108 -0.71 8.24 -13.01
CA GLU A 108 -0.97 8.46 -14.43
C GLU A 108 -0.26 7.41 -15.30
N ALA A 109 1.01 7.13 -15.03
CA ALA A 109 1.78 6.13 -15.75
C ALA A 109 1.18 4.72 -15.59
N LEU A 110 0.73 4.35 -14.39
CA LEU A 110 0.07 3.08 -14.10
C LEU A 110 -1.31 2.98 -14.76
N ARG A 111 -2.06 4.08 -14.80
CA ARG A 111 -3.37 4.15 -15.46
C ARG A 111 -3.25 3.90 -16.96
N ARG A 112 -2.25 4.49 -17.62
CA ARG A 112 -1.95 4.23 -19.05
C ARG A 112 -1.61 2.77 -19.34
N LYS A 113 -1.09 2.04 -18.34
CA LYS A 113 -0.80 0.59 -18.42
C LYS A 113 -1.99 -0.30 -18.04
N GLY A 114 -3.15 0.27 -17.71
CA GLY A 114 -4.32 -0.49 -17.26
C GLY A 114 -4.16 -1.16 -15.89
N LYS A 115 -3.22 -0.69 -15.06
CA LYS A 115 -2.90 -1.30 -13.75
C LYS A 115 -3.67 -0.68 -12.58
N ILE A 116 -4.42 0.38 -12.82
CA ILE A 116 -5.20 1.07 -11.80
C ILE A 116 -6.63 0.55 -11.80
N VAL A 117 -7.09 0.12 -10.62
CA VAL A 117 -8.49 -0.20 -10.34
C VAL A 117 -9.06 0.88 -9.45
N ASP A 118 -10.23 1.41 -9.81
CA ASP A 118 -10.94 2.42 -9.02
C ASP A 118 -12.37 1.95 -8.75
N GLU A 119 -12.65 1.61 -7.49
CA GLU A 119 -13.97 1.14 -7.06
C GLU A 119 -14.93 2.27 -6.67
N GLY A 120 -14.51 3.54 -6.82
CA GLY A 120 -15.38 4.70 -6.60
C GLY A 120 -15.64 5.03 -5.13
N TRP A 121 -15.00 4.34 -4.19
CA TRP A 121 -15.03 4.66 -2.77
C TRP A 121 -13.62 4.97 -2.25
N ARG A 122 -13.54 5.87 -1.26
CA ARG A 122 -12.29 6.33 -0.63
C ARG A 122 -12.51 6.37 0.88
N HIS A 123 -11.50 6.03 1.67
CA HIS A 123 -11.61 6.18 3.13
C HIS A 123 -11.58 7.68 3.50
N MET A 124 -12.27 8.11 4.56
CA MET A 124 -12.13 9.48 5.08
C MET A 124 -10.85 9.62 5.93
N CYS A 125 -9.68 9.58 5.29
CA CYS A 125 -8.38 9.68 5.95
C CYS A 125 -7.53 10.78 5.32
N TYR A 126 -7.01 11.70 6.14
CA TYR A 126 -6.00 12.67 5.72
C TYR A 126 -4.60 12.06 5.87
N ILE A 127 -3.87 11.98 4.75
CA ILE A 127 -2.53 11.39 4.70
C ILE A 127 -1.56 12.42 4.15
N CYS A 128 -0.53 12.76 4.93
CA CYS A 128 0.47 13.75 4.57
C CYS A 128 1.90 13.19 4.70
N PRO A 129 2.41 12.42 3.71
CA PRO A 129 3.73 11.78 3.79
C PRO A 129 4.91 12.75 3.90
N ILE A 130 4.82 13.94 3.29
CA ILE A 130 5.93 14.91 3.23
C ILE A 130 5.46 16.27 3.76
N LYS A 131 6.36 16.96 4.47
CA LYS A 131 6.19 18.32 4.92
C LYS A 131 7.44 19.15 4.59
N ILE A 132 7.23 20.33 4.00
CA ILE A 132 8.25 21.28 3.58
C ILE A 132 7.94 22.64 4.23
N GLU A 133 8.92 23.23 4.90
CA GLU A 133 8.84 24.57 5.48
C GLU A 133 10.03 25.40 5.03
N PHE A 134 9.76 26.62 4.55
CA PHE A 134 10.78 27.58 4.09
C PHE A 134 11.78 26.95 3.10
N GLY A 135 11.28 26.10 2.20
CA GLY A 135 12.07 25.40 1.18
C GLY A 135 12.89 24.21 1.68
N LYS A 136 12.71 23.79 2.94
CA LYS A 136 13.40 22.63 3.54
C LYS A 136 12.41 21.51 3.85
N VAL A 137 12.79 20.28 3.53
CA VAL A 137 11.99 19.10 3.92
C VAL A 137 12.13 18.89 5.42
N VAL A 138 11.04 19.08 6.16
CA VAL A 138 10.99 18.91 7.62
C VAL A 138 10.69 17.46 7.99
N ARG A 139 9.87 16.77 7.19
CA ARG A 139 9.47 15.38 7.41
C ARG A 139 9.18 14.70 6.08
N GLY A 140 9.59 13.44 5.96
CA GLY A 140 9.15 12.57 4.88
C GLY A 140 10.29 11.73 4.31
N VAL A 141 9.97 10.84 3.39
CA VAL A 141 10.95 10.13 2.57
C VAL A 141 10.91 10.77 1.19
N ILE A 142 12.07 11.19 0.70
CA ILE A 142 12.25 11.78 -0.63
C ILE A 142 13.02 10.77 -1.48
N ASP A 143 12.36 10.24 -2.50
CA ASP A 143 12.97 9.44 -3.57
C ASP A 143 12.92 10.20 -4.90
N ASP A 144 13.32 9.55 -6.00
CA ASP A 144 13.25 10.14 -7.35
C ASP A 144 11.83 10.57 -7.72
N ALA A 145 10.85 9.72 -7.45
CA ALA A 145 9.45 9.98 -7.79
C ALA A 145 8.93 11.20 -7.02
N ALA A 146 9.29 11.34 -5.74
CA ALA A 146 8.95 12.50 -4.93
C ALA A 146 9.54 13.80 -5.48
N ILE A 147 10.83 13.77 -5.87
CA ILE A 147 11.50 14.94 -6.47
C ILE A 147 10.81 15.33 -7.77
N GLU A 148 10.52 14.36 -8.64
CA GLU A 148 9.84 14.61 -9.92
C GLU A 148 8.43 15.17 -9.70
N GLN A 149 7.67 14.59 -8.77
CA GLN A 149 6.33 15.07 -8.43
C GLN A 149 6.37 16.50 -7.86
N ILE A 150 7.27 16.81 -6.93
CA ILE A 150 7.39 18.15 -6.35
C ILE A 150 7.74 19.18 -7.43
N LYS A 151 8.66 18.85 -8.35
CA LYS A 151 8.99 19.71 -9.49
C LYS A 151 7.80 19.92 -10.42
N SER A 152 7.01 18.87 -10.69
CA SER A 152 5.82 18.97 -11.55
C SER A 152 4.72 19.89 -10.97
N LEU A 153 4.72 20.09 -9.65
CA LEU A 153 3.84 21.03 -8.95
C LEU A 153 4.32 22.49 -9.05
N GLY A 154 5.47 22.75 -9.69
CA GLY A 154 6.04 24.09 -9.86
C GLY A 154 6.99 24.52 -8.75
N PHE A 155 7.37 23.62 -7.84
CA PHE A 155 8.31 23.91 -6.77
C PHE A 155 9.75 23.63 -7.19
N ASP A 156 10.61 24.66 -7.11
CA ASP A 156 12.05 24.55 -7.36
C ASP A 156 12.84 24.58 -6.04
N PHE A 157 12.71 23.50 -5.28
CA PHE A 157 13.44 23.32 -4.03
C PHE A 157 14.73 22.51 -4.25
N LYS A 158 15.82 22.89 -3.58
CA LYS A 158 17.02 22.05 -3.48
C LYS A 158 16.77 20.95 -2.45
N ILE A 159 16.27 19.82 -2.91
CA ILE A 159 15.96 18.65 -2.09
C ILE A 159 16.91 17.50 -2.46
N GLU A 160 17.44 16.83 -1.44
CA GLU A 160 18.24 15.62 -1.61
C GLU A 160 17.40 14.38 -1.33
N LYS A 161 17.79 13.25 -1.92
CA LYS A 161 17.13 11.98 -1.62
C LYS A 161 17.46 11.53 -0.21
N GLY A 162 16.47 10.94 0.45
CA GLY A 162 16.63 10.23 1.71
C GLY A 162 15.50 10.52 2.68
N LYS A 163 15.71 10.16 3.95
CA LYS A 163 14.68 10.26 4.98
C LYS A 163 14.91 11.51 5.83
N TYR A 164 13.93 12.39 5.90
CA TYR A 164 13.96 13.60 6.71
C TYR A 164 13.17 13.43 8.00
N VAL A 165 13.81 13.78 9.11
CA VAL A 165 13.20 13.84 10.45
C VAL A 165 13.58 15.16 11.10
N ASN A 166 12.60 16.00 11.40
CA ASN A 166 12.80 17.34 11.99
C ASN A 166 13.77 18.23 11.19
N GLY A 167 13.74 18.15 9.87
CA GLY A 167 14.62 18.92 8.98
C GLY A 167 16.00 18.30 8.74
N GLU A 168 16.33 17.19 9.40
CA GLU A 168 17.62 16.51 9.25
C GLU A 168 17.51 15.31 8.32
N LEU A 169 18.44 15.22 7.36
CA LEU A 169 18.62 14.04 6.53
C LEU A 169 19.23 12.91 7.36
N LYS A 170 18.50 11.80 7.47
CA LYS A 170 18.95 10.52 8.04
C LYS A 170 19.26 9.58 6.88
N ILE A 171 20.52 9.12 6.83
CA ILE A 171 21.01 8.09 5.90
C ILE A 171 20.54 6.72 6.40
#